data_AF-A0A7C1N649-F1
#
_entry.id   AF-A0A7C1N649-F1
#
_cell.length_a   1.000
_cell.length_b   1.000
_cell.length_c   1.000
_cell.angle_alpha   90.00
_cell.angle_beta   90.00
_cell.angle_gamma   90.00
#
_symmetry.space_group_name_H-M   'P 1'
#
loop_
_entity.id
_entity.type
_entity.pdbx_description
1 polymer ?
#
loop_
_entity_poly.entity_id
_entity_poly.type
_entity_poly.pdbx_seq_one_letter_code
_entity_poly.pdbx_strand_id
1 'polypeptide(L)' 'MAFTSTDLTNVEAAIVALATGSRKVEVSIVGKTITYSERLAGLEKLKILRSTIQTELDSTAYPLRTYAKQGGRGA' A
#
# COMPACT_ATOMS: atom_id res chain seq x y z
N MET A 1 9.56 2.19 -8.16
CA MET A 1 9.80 1.80 -6.75
C MET A 1 8.53 1.13 -6.27
N ALA A 2 8.64 -0.07 -5.68
CA ALA A 2 7.50 -0.83 -5.19
C ALA A 2 7.20 -0.45 -3.73
N PHE A 3 5.93 -0.57 -3.33
CA PHE A 3 5.56 -0.47 -1.93
C PHE A 3 6.09 -1.67 -1.15
N THR A 4 6.37 -1.47 0.15
CA THR A 4 6.87 -2.52 1.05
C THR A 4 5.88 -2.82 2.17
N SER A 5 6.01 -3.97 2.81
CA SER A 5 5.21 -4.33 4.00
C SER A 5 5.40 -3.31 5.14
N THR A 6 6.59 -2.70 5.24
CA THR A 6 6.87 -1.62 6.20
C THR A 6 6.02 -0.39 5.93
N ASP A 7 5.82 -0.03 4.66
CA ASP A 7 4.96 1.10 4.28
C ASP A 7 3.50 0.84 4.70
N LEU A 8 3.01 -0.40 4.54
CA LEU A 8 1.67 -0.81 4.97
C LEU A 8 1.51 -0.63 6.49
N THR A 9 2.46 -1.12 7.29
CA THR A 9 2.41 -1.01 8.75
C THR A 9 2.45 0.45 9.22
N ASN A 10 3.26 1.30 8.57
CA ASN A 10 3.31 2.72 8.88
C ASN A 10 1.96 3.42 8.62
N VAL A 11 1.29 3.07 7.53
CA VAL A 11 -0.04 3.61 7.19
C VAL A 11 -1.10 3.14 8.19
N GLU A 12 -1.08 1.87 8.58
CA GLU A 12 -2.00 1.33 9.58
C GLU A 12 -1.83 2.01 10.95
N ALA A 13 -0.58 2.20 11.39
CA ALA A 13 -0.28 2.94 12.62
C ALA A 13 -0.82 4.38 12.56
N ALA A 14 -0.71 5.04 11.40
CA ALA A 14 -1.20 6.40 11.23
C ALA A 14 -2.73 6.51 11.22
N ILE A 15 -3.42 5.53 10.62
CA ILE A 15 -4.89 5.39 10.68
C ILE A 15 -5.33 5.28 12.14
N VAL A 16 -4.68 4.40 12.92
CA VAL A 16 -5.00 4.21 14.34
C VAL A 16 -4.77 5.50 15.11
N ALA A 17 -3.64 6.19 14.89
CA ALA A 17 -3.34 7.46 15.56
C ALA A 17 -4.39 8.55 15.28
N LEU A 18 -4.83 8.72 14.03
CA LEU A 18 -5.92 9.65 13.69
C LEU A 18 -7.26 9.21 14.29
N ALA A 19 -7.52 7.91 14.31
CA ALA A 19 -8.73 7.36 14.89
C ALA A 19 -8.78 7.55 16.42
N THR A 20 -7.65 7.44 17.13
CA THR A 20 -7.57 7.64 18.59
C THR A 20 -7.61 9.11 19.02
N GLY A 21 -7.41 10.04 18.09
CA GLY A 21 -7.60 11.47 18.35
C GLY A 21 -6.38 12.34 18.10
N SER A 22 -5.31 11.80 17.52
CA SER A 22 -4.19 12.62 17.04
C SER A 22 -4.69 13.61 15.99
N ARG A 23 -4.33 14.88 16.16
CA ARG A 23 -4.72 15.97 15.24
C ARG A 23 -3.93 15.94 13.93
N LYS A 24 -2.71 15.41 13.97
CA LYS A 24 -1.77 15.39 12.84
C LYS A 24 -0.97 14.10 12.92
N VAL A 25 -0.72 13.47 11.78
CA VAL A 25 0.11 12.27 11.69
C VAL A 25 0.95 12.34 10.43
N GLU A 26 2.19 11.88 10.56
CA GLU A 26 3.15 11.85 9.47
C GLU A 26 3.39 10.40 9.07
N VAL A 27 3.29 10.14 7.76
CA VAL A 27 3.47 8.81 7.21
C VAL A 27 4.59 8.88 6.19
N SER A 28 5.66 8.12 6.44
CA SER A 28 6.74 7.95 5.47
C SER A 28 6.45 6.75 4.58
N ILE A 29 6.33 7.00 3.27
CA ILE A 29 6.04 6.02 2.23
C ILE A 29 7.03 6.24 1.09
N VAL A 30 7.76 5.20 0.70
CA VAL A 30 8.71 5.24 -0.45
C VAL A 30 9.68 6.45 -0.34
N GLY A 31 10.19 6.70 0.87
CA GLY A 31 11.12 7.81 1.14
C GLY A 31 10.50 9.22 1.12
N LYS A 32 9.18 9.35 0.98
CA LYS A 32 8.46 10.62 1.12
C LYS A 32 7.64 10.63 2.39
N THR A 33 7.71 11.71 3.15
CA THR A 33 6.86 11.92 4.32
C THR A 33 5.67 12.78 3.93
N ILE A 34 4.47 12.25 4.13
CA ILE A 34 3.21 12.94 3.88
C ILE A 34 2.54 13.18 5.23
N THR A 35 2.06 14.40 5.43
CA THR A 35 1.36 14.78 6.64
C THR A 35 -0.15 14.84 6.42
N TYR A 36 -0.90 14.23 7.32
CA TYR A 36 -2.36 14.32 7.38
C TYR A 36 -2.79 15.00 8.68
N SER A 37 -3.57 16.09 8.58
CA SER A 37 -4.01 16.92 9.72
C SER A 37 -5.53 17.07 9.88
N GLU A 38 -6.31 16.39 9.04
CA GLU A 38 -7.78 16.43 9.08
C GLU A 38 -8.29 15.05 9.49
N ARG A 39 -9.01 14.95 10.62
CA ARG A 39 -9.39 13.65 11.17
C ARG A 39 -10.22 12.80 10.21
N LEU A 40 -11.31 13.36 9.68
CA LEU A 40 -12.23 12.64 8.78
C LEU A 40 -11.65 12.50 7.35
N ALA A 41 -11.27 13.62 6.74
CA ALA A 41 -10.72 13.61 5.37
C ALA A 41 -9.35 12.88 5.28
N GLY A 42 -8.53 12.96 6.32
CA GLY A 42 -7.27 12.22 6.43
C GLY A 42 -7.50 10.73 6.65
N LEU A 43 -8.49 10.34 7.45
CA LEU A 43 -8.84 8.92 7.63
C LEU A 43 -9.26 8.25 6.32
N GLU A 44 -10.11 8.91 5.52
CA GLU A 44 -10.50 8.38 4.21
C GLU A 44 -9.31 8.24 3.27
N LYS A 45 -8.47 9.29 3.18
CA LYS A 45 -7.25 9.27 2.36
C LYS A 45 -6.30 8.13 2.77
N LEU A 46 -6.09 7.93 4.07
CA LEU A 46 -5.23 6.86 4.57
C LEU A 46 -5.82 5.47 4.31
N LYS A 47 -7.15 5.29 4.43
CA LYS A 47 -7.82 4.02 4.10
C LYS A 47 -7.68 3.66 2.63
N ILE A 48 -7.89 4.63 1.74
CA ILE A 48 -7.70 4.44 0.29
C ILE A 48 -6.24 4.05 0.03
N LEU A 49 -5.29 4.78 0.62
CA LEU A 49 -3.87 4.53 0.44
C LEU A 49 -3.44 3.14 0.96
N ARG A 50 -3.97 2.70 2.11
CA ARG A 50 -3.80 1.31 2.59
C ARG A 50 -4.29 0.31 1.56
N SER A 51 -5.48 0.50 1.01
CA SER A 51 -6.06 -0.41 0.01
C SER A 51 -5.20 -0.48 -1.26
N THR A 52 -4.66 0.65 -1.71
CA THR A 52 -3.77 0.71 -2.87
C THR A 52 -2.46 -0.03 -2.61
N ILE A 53 -1.82 0.21 -1.46
CA ILE A 53 -0.57 -0.47 -1.06
C ILE A 53 -0.80 -1.97 -0.94
N GLN A 54 -1.90 -2.38 -0.30
CA GLN A 54 -2.27 -3.79 -0.16
C GLN A 54 -2.43 -4.45 -1.54
N THR A 55 -3.16 -3.81 -2.46
CA THR A 55 -3.36 -4.32 -3.81
C THR A 55 -2.04 -4.48 -4.57
N GLU A 56 -1.13 -3.51 -4.46
CA GLU A 56 0.19 -3.55 -5.10
C GLU A 56 1.08 -4.65 -4.51
N LEU A 57 1.07 -4.82 -3.18
CA LEU A 57 1.78 -5.90 -2.49
C LEU A 57 1.24 -7.28 -2.87
N ASP A 58 -0.08 -7.43 -2.93
CA ASP A 58 -0.73 -8.68 -3.34
C ASP A 58 -0.47 -8.97 -4.83
N SER A 59 -0.49 -7.94 -5.69
CA SER A 59 -0.16 -8.07 -7.12
C SER A 59 1.30 -8.49 -7.35
N THR A 60 2.22 -8.08 -6.48
CA THR A 60 3.61 -8.55 -6.51
C THR A 60 3.80 -9.92 -5.87
N ALA A 61 2.92 -10.35 -4.97
CA ALA A 61 2.94 -11.68 -4.35
C ALA A 61 2.49 -12.80 -5.29
N TYR A 62 1.69 -12.49 -6.30
CA TYR A 62 1.37 -13.40 -7.40
C TYR A 62 2.16 -12.99 -8.64
N PRO A 63 3.43 -13.44 -8.83
CA PRO A 63 3.99 -13.42 -10.16
C PRO A 63 3.01 -14.21 -11.03
N LEU A 64 2.39 -13.52 -12.00
CA LEU A 64 1.58 -14.13 -13.05
C LEU A 64 2.32 -15.37 -13.52
N ARG A 65 1.89 -16.53 -13.02
CA ARG A 65 2.44 -17.81 -13.43
C ARG A 65 2.09 -17.91 -14.91
N THR A 66 3.16 -17.86 -15.68
CA THR A 66 3.22 -17.91 -17.13
C THR A 66 2.27 -18.95 -17.73
N TYR A 67 1.81 -18.68 -18.94
CA TYR A 67 2.05 -19.67 -19.98
C TYR A 67 2.92 -19.01 -21.07
N ALA A 68 4.22 -19.24 -20.97
CA ALA A 68 5.06 -19.16 -22.15
C ALA A 68 4.59 -20.33 -23.03
N LYS A 69 4.01 -20.03 -24.19
CA LYS A 69 3.78 -21.03 -25.24
C LYS A 69 5.15 -21.40 -25.84
N GLN A 70 6.00 -22.05 -25.04
CA GLN A 70 7.27 -22.61 -25.49
C GLN A 70 6.94 -23.84 -26.34
N GLY A 71 7.36 -23.80 -27.60
CA GLY A 71 6.83 -24.61 -28.68
C GLY A 71 7.08 -26.11 -28.60
N GLY A 72 6.44 -26.81 -29.54
CA GLY A 72 6.65 -28.23 -29.81
C GLY A 72 6.13 -28.58 -31.20
N ARG A 73 7.03 -28.56 -32.17
CA ARG A 73 6.88 -29.11 -33.52
C ARG A 73 6.85 -30.63 -33.41
N GLY A 74 5.79 -31.29 -33.88
CA GLY A 74 5.65 -32.75 -33.99
C GLY A 74 4.16 -33.11 -34.07
N ALA A 75 3.65 -33.86 -35.04
CA ALA A 75 4.23 -34.68 -36.10
C ALA A 75 3.45 -34.49 -37.41
#